data_AF-D2RDL1-F1
#
_entry.id   AF-D2RDL1-F1
#
_cell.length_a   1.000
_cell.length_b   1.000
_cell.length_c   1.000
_cell.angle_alpha   90.00
_cell.angle_beta   90.00
_cell.angle_gamma   90.00
#
_symmetry.space_group_name_H-M   'P 1'
#
loop_
_entity.id
_entity.type
_entity.pdbx_description
1 polymer ?
#
loop_
_entity_poly.entity_id
_entity_poly.type
_entity_poly.pdbx_seq_one_letter_code
_entity_poly.pdbx_strand_id
1 'polypeptide(L)'
;MGEFKVRIGDHEFILKANSLNFTYTPLFNLTKEKYRLEILASKNSYLDVIWLYSAKTNQTIDQLFEVKEKPAEIINYTKINPTLWKVKVNAKKPFMLSFAEAYDPLWEARVYKNGKLVEKVRSIPLYSVINGFWINETGDLLSNTHSKLLKDFRYNFPLLRRLSVL
;
A
#
# COMPACT_ATOMS: atom_id res chain seq x y z
N MET A 1 11.56 -22.61 7.48
CA MET A 1 12.92 -23.19 7.56
C MET A 1 12.93 -24.49 6.78
N GLY A 2 14.04 -24.80 6.12
CA GLY A 2 14.17 -25.99 5.30
C GLY A 2 14.96 -25.76 4.02
N GLU A 3 14.99 -26.79 3.18
CA GLU A 3 15.67 -26.78 1.89
C GLU A 3 14.65 -26.94 0.77
N PHE A 4 14.75 -26.10 -0.25
CA PHE A 4 13.82 -26.05 -1.36
C PHE A 4 14.58 -26.06 -2.69
N LYS A 5 14.18 -26.94 -3.60
CA LYS A 5 14.60 -26.90 -4.99
C LYS A 5 13.55 -26.12 -5.79
N VAL A 6 13.95 -25.01 -6.39
CA VAL A 6 13.09 -24.12 -7.16
C VAL A 6 13.47 -24.22 -8.64
N ARG A 7 12.48 -24.39 -9.52
CA ARG A 7 12.67 -24.46 -10.98
C ARG A 7 11.72 -23.53 -11.70
N ILE A 8 12.24 -22.80 -12.68
CA ILE A 8 11.44 -21.94 -13.57
C ILE A 8 12.19 -21.71 -14.89
N GLY A 9 11.55 -22.08 -16.00
CA GLY A 9 12.25 -22.13 -17.30
C GLY A 9 13.45 -23.08 -17.23
N ASP A 10 14.61 -22.61 -17.68
CA ASP A 10 15.86 -23.38 -17.66
C ASP A 10 16.68 -23.19 -16.36
N HIS A 11 16.11 -22.48 -15.37
CA HIS A 11 16.79 -22.17 -14.12
C HIS A 11 16.42 -23.15 -13.02
N GLU A 12 17.42 -23.65 -12.29
CA GLU A 12 17.27 -24.44 -11.07
C GLU A 12 18.07 -23.82 -9.93
N PHE A 13 17.44 -23.68 -8.75
CA PHE A 13 18.06 -23.14 -7.55
C PHE A 13 17.83 -24.08 -6.37
N ILE A 14 18.83 -24.19 -5.50
CA ILE A 14 18.70 -24.86 -4.19
C ILE A 14 18.78 -23.79 -3.12
N LEU A 15 17.65 -23.51 -2.47
CA LEU A 15 17.52 -22.50 -1.43
C LEU A 15 17.48 -23.18 -0.06
N LYS A 16 18.38 -22.78 0.84
CA LYS A 16 18.45 -23.29 2.21
C LYS A 16 18.15 -22.15 3.18
N ALA A 17 17.09 -22.30 3.96
CA ALA A 17 16.64 -21.30 4.92
C ALA A 17 16.82 -21.83 6.35
N ASN A 18 17.76 -21.24 7.08
CA ASN A 18 18.03 -21.52 8.50
C ASN A 18 17.26 -20.58 9.44
N SER A 19 16.42 -19.70 8.91
CA SER A 19 15.54 -18.80 9.66
C SER A 19 14.19 -18.65 8.94
N LEU A 20 13.30 -17.83 9.49
CA LEU A 20 12.03 -17.46 8.86
C LEU A 20 12.14 -16.22 7.95
N ASN A 21 13.36 -15.72 7.72
CA ASN A 21 13.58 -14.59 6.82
C ASN A 21 13.48 -15.03 5.35
N PHE A 22 13.17 -14.08 4.46
CA PHE A 22 13.21 -14.33 3.03
C PHE A 22 14.60 -14.81 2.58
N THR A 23 14.59 -15.85 1.74
CA THR A 23 15.76 -16.35 1.02
C THR A 23 15.56 -16.05 -0.46
N TYR A 24 16.61 -15.54 -1.11
CA TYR A 24 16.53 -15.00 -2.47
C TYR A 24 17.34 -15.86 -3.44
N THR A 25 16.85 -16.03 -4.66
CA THR A 25 17.68 -16.53 -5.76
C THR A 25 18.62 -15.42 -6.24
N PRO A 26 19.73 -15.75 -6.92
CA PRO A 26 20.40 -14.78 -7.77
C PRO A 26 19.42 -14.21 -8.81
N LEU A 27 19.72 -13.03 -9.37
CA LEU A 27 18.98 -12.51 -10.51
C LEU A 27 19.09 -13.49 -11.70
N PHE A 28 17.97 -13.70 -12.37
CA PHE A 28 17.87 -14.48 -13.58
C PHE A 28 16.92 -13.80 -14.57
N ASN A 29 17.11 -14.08 -15.85
CA ASN A 29 16.27 -13.53 -16.91
C ASN A 29 15.36 -14.62 -17.48
N LEU A 30 14.13 -14.23 -17.82
CA LEU A 30 13.16 -15.03 -18.54
C LEU A 30 12.77 -14.30 -19.83
N THR A 31 12.57 -15.04 -20.92
CA THR A 31 11.94 -14.47 -22.12
C THR A 31 10.44 -14.28 -21.88
N LYS A 32 9.76 -13.54 -22.76
CA LYS A 32 8.33 -13.28 -22.60
C LYS A 32 7.50 -14.48 -23.05
N GLU A 33 7.35 -15.45 -22.16
CA GLU A 33 6.66 -16.71 -22.44
C GLU A 33 5.86 -17.20 -21.21
N LYS A 34 5.24 -18.39 -21.35
CA LYS A 34 4.54 -19.06 -20.25
C LYS A 34 5.48 -20.05 -19.59
N TYR A 35 5.71 -19.91 -18.29
CA TYR A 35 6.55 -20.81 -17.51
C TYR A 35 5.76 -21.50 -16.41
N ARG A 36 6.25 -22.67 -16.01
CA ARG A 36 5.83 -23.35 -14.78
C ARG A 36 6.88 -23.07 -13.70
N LEU A 37 6.44 -22.51 -12.58
CA LEU A 37 7.24 -22.42 -11.36
C LEU A 37 7.01 -23.69 -10.54
N GLU A 38 8.07 -24.45 -10.29
CA GLU A 38 8.03 -25.65 -9.45
C GLU A 38 8.89 -25.45 -8.21
N ILE A 39 8.34 -25.77 -7.04
CA ILE A 39 9.05 -25.67 -5.76
C ILE A 39 8.89 -27.00 -5.04
N LEU A 40 10.02 -27.68 -4.84
CA LEU A 40 10.11 -28.98 -4.21
C LEU A 40 10.76 -28.82 -2.84
N ALA A 41 10.01 -29.14 -1.79
CA ALA A 41 10.47 -29.03 -0.42
C ALA A 41 11.14 -30.34 0.03
N SER A 42 12.31 -30.24 0.65
CA SER A 42 12.94 -31.36 1.35
C SER A 42 12.14 -31.74 2.60
N LYS A 43 12.37 -32.95 3.13
CA LYS A 43 11.69 -33.45 4.34
C LYS A 43 11.79 -32.44 5.50
N ASN A 44 10.68 -32.23 6.21
CA ASN A 44 10.55 -31.28 7.33
C ASN A 44 10.77 -29.80 6.96
N SER A 45 10.53 -29.41 5.70
CA SER A 45 10.62 -28.02 5.26
C SER A 45 9.24 -27.35 5.23
N TYR A 46 9.15 -26.10 5.71
CA TYR A 46 7.91 -25.32 5.74
C TYR A 46 8.03 -24.09 4.85
N LEU A 47 7.10 -23.99 3.89
CA LEU A 47 6.95 -22.87 2.98
C LEU A 47 5.72 -22.05 3.37
N ASP A 48 5.88 -20.74 3.46
CA ASP A 48 4.81 -19.81 3.86
C ASP A 48 4.43 -18.91 2.67
N VAL A 49 5.34 -18.01 2.27
CA VAL A 49 5.10 -17.04 1.19
C VAL A 49 6.15 -17.13 0.10
N ILE A 50 5.71 -17.05 -1.16
CA ILE A 50 6.57 -16.93 -2.34
C ILE A 50 6.32 -15.57 -2.98
N TRP A 51 7.40 -14.86 -3.28
CA TRP A 51 7.37 -13.65 -4.10
C TRP A 51 8.16 -13.87 -5.39
N LEU A 52 7.52 -13.56 -6.51
CA LEU A 52 8.19 -13.46 -7.81
C LEU A 52 8.02 -12.02 -8.29
N TYR A 53 9.13 -11.31 -8.46
CA TYR A 53 9.12 -9.90 -8.83
C TYR A 53 10.20 -9.59 -9.86
N SER A 54 9.94 -8.60 -10.71
CA SER A 54 10.94 -8.08 -11.64
C SER A 54 11.88 -7.15 -10.88
N ALA A 55 13.19 -7.36 -11.03
CA ALA A 55 14.21 -6.53 -10.39
C ALA A 55 15.30 -6.15 -11.39
N LYS A 56 15.84 -4.93 -11.26
CA LYS A 56 16.98 -4.45 -12.06
C LYS A 56 18.33 -4.71 -11.37
N THR A 57 18.31 -4.92 -10.07
CA THR A 57 19.47 -5.13 -9.19
C THR A 57 19.11 -6.21 -8.15
N ASN A 58 20.09 -6.73 -7.42
CA ASN A 58 19.92 -7.73 -6.34
C ASN A 58 19.23 -7.13 -5.08
N GLN A 59 18.22 -6.29 -5.26
CA GLN A 59 17.50 -5.65 -4.16
C GLN A 59 16.56 -6.62 -3.45
N THR A 60 16.48 -6.52 -2.12
CA THR A 60 15.56 -7.30 -1.31
C THR A 60 14.12 -6.80 -1.46
N ILE A 61 13.15 -7.57 -0.96
CA ILE A 61 11.74 -7.14 -0.88
C ILE A 61 11.63 -5.85 -0.07
N ASP A 62 12.32 -5.77 1.07
CA ASP A 62 12.27 -4.59 1.94
C ASP A 62 12.80 -3.34 1.22
N GLN A 63 13.87 -3.48 0.43
CA GLN A 63 14.43 -2.40 -0.37
C GLN A 63 13.52 -2.01 -1.55
N LEU A 64 12.77 -2.96 -2.12
CA LEU A 64 11.81 -2.69 -3.19
C LEU A 64 10.63 -1.85 -2.68
N PHE A 65 10.19 -2.10 -1.44
CA PHE A 65 9.11 -1.36 -0.79
C PHE A 65 9.59 -0.18 0.06
N GLU A 66 10.90 0.10 0.07
CA GLU A 66 11.45 1.24 0.79
C GLU A 66 10.99 2.56 0.16
N VAL A 67 10.27 3.36 0.94
CA VAL A 67 9.83 4.70 0.53
C VAL A 67 11.02 5.65 0.67
N LYS A 68 11.78 5.81 -0.43
CA LYS A 68 12.97 6.69 -0.47
C LYS A 68 12.64 8.15 -0.18
N GLU A 69 11.46 8.59 -0.59
CA GLU A 69 10.98 9.95 -0.35
C GLU A 69 9.51 9.91 0.03
N LYS A 70 9.14 10.58 1.13
CA LYS A 70 7.74 10.75 1.52
C LYS A 70 7.08 11.76 0.59
N PRO A 71 6.07 11.36 -0.22
CA PRO A 71 5.42 12.27 -1.15
C PRO A 71 4.60 13.34 -0.42
N ALA A 72 4.03 12.99 0.73
CA ALA A 72 3.31 13.90 1.61
C ALA A 72 3.38 13.45 3.07
N GLU A 73 3.08 14.37 3.98
CA GLU A 73 3.05 14.16 5.41
C GLU A 73 1.79 14.78 6.02
N ILE A 74 1.09 14.02 6.87
CA ILE A 74 -0.03 14.54 7.64
C ILE A 74 0.53 15.33 8.82
N ILE A 75 0.33 16.65 8.79
CA ILE A 75 0.75 17.56 9.86
C ILE A 75 -0.22 17.43 11.05
N ASN A 76 -1.52 17.36 10.77
CA ASN A 76 -2.56 17.24 11.77
C ASN A 76 -3.85 16.69 11.15
N TYR A 77 -4.70 16.09 11.96
CA TYR A 77 -6.08 15.79 11.60
C TYR A 77 -7.01 15.98 12.80
N THR A 78 -8.26 16.33 12.52
CA THR A 78 -9.28 16.51 13.54
C THR A 78 -10.61 15.97 13.03
N LYS A 79 -11.22 15.08 13.81
CA LYS A 79 -12.60 14.66 13.58
C LYS A 79 -13.51 15.78 14.08
N ILE A 80 -14.18 16.47 13.16
CA ILE A 80 -15.14 17.51 13.52
C ILE A 80 -16.45 16.85 13.96
N ASN A 81 -16.90 15.84 13.21
CA ASN A 81 -18.04 14.99 13.54
C ASN A 81 -17.91 13.62 12.82
N PRO A 82 -18.85 12.67 12.97
CA PRO A 82 -18.76 11.36 12.32
C PRO A 82 -18.57 11.39 10.80
N THR A 83 -19.07 12.42 10.13
CA THR A 83 -19.09 12.55 8.67
C THR A 83 -18.17 13.65 8.13
N LEU A 84 -17.41 14.31 9.00
CA LEU A 84 -16.53 15.42 8.63
C LEU A 84 -15.21 15.34 9.37
N TRP A 85 -14.13 15.23 8.60
CA TRP A 85 -12.77 15.33 9.10
C TRP A 85 -12.02 16.44 8.39
N LYS A 86 -11.15 17.09 9.16
CA LYS A 86 -10.23 18.11 8.65
C LYS A 86 -8.82 17.58 8.79
N VAL A 87 -8.07 17.55 7.68
CA VAL A 87 -6.71 17.03 7.60
C VAL A 87 -5.81 18.12 7.03
N LYS A 88 -4.68 18.39 7.70
CA LYS A 88 -3.64 19.28 7.20
C LYS A 88 -2.48 18.44 6.69
N VAL A 89 -2.10 18.63 5.44
CA VAL A 89 -1.07 17.84 4.75
C VAL A 89 -0.01 18.78 4.19
N ASN A 90 1.26 18.42 4.31
CA ASN A 90 2.35 19.00 3.54
C ASN A 90 2.72 18.02 2.43
N ALA A 91 2.57 18.40 1.17
CA ALA A 91 2.79 17.53 0.03
C ALA A 91 3.92 18.04 -0.88
N LYS A 92 4.91 17.19 -1.14
CA LYS A 92 5.99 17.43 -2.11
C LYS A 92 5.65 16.89 -3.49
N LYS A 93 4.81 15.85 -3.56
CA LYS A 93 4.37 15.15 -4.77
C LYS A 93 2.90 14.76 -4.65
N PRO A 94 2.21 14.46 -5.76
CA PRO A 94 0.92 13.78 -5.73
C PRO A 94 0.94 12.54 -4.84
N PHE A 95 -0.17 12.28 -4.14
CA PHE A 95 -0.21 11.25 -3.11
C PHE A 95 -1.59 10.62 -2.96
N MET A 96 -1.64 9.43 -2.35
CA MET A 96 -2.89 8.79 -1.96
C MET A 96 -3.18 9.09 -0.49
N LEU A 97 -4.29 9.79 -0.22
CA LEU A 97 -4.81 9.91 1.14
C LEU A 97 -5.66 8.68 1.45
N SER A 98 -5.21 7.84 2.38
CA SER A 98 -6.01 6.73 2.88
C SER A 98 -6.77 7.15 4.14
N PHE A 99 -8.02 6.74 4.22
CA PHE A 99 -8.90 7.00 5.35
C PHE A 99 -9.49 5.68 5.86
N ALA A 100 -9.04 5.27 7.04
CA ALA A 100 -9.32 3.96 7.62
C ALA A 100 -10.74 3.85 8.23
N GLU A 101 -11.72 4.33 7.50
CA GLU A 101 -13.15 4.02 7.68
C GLU A 101 -13.58 3.09 6.53
N ALA A 102 -14.63 2.29 6.76
CA ALA A 102 -15.18 1.41 5.75
C ALA A 102 -15.50 2.18 4.46
N TYR A 103 -15.14 1.59 3.31
CA TYR A 103 -15.37 2.22 2.02
C TYR A 103 -16.85 2.58 1.84
N ASP A 104 -17.09 3.85 1.52
CA ASP A 104 -18.39 4.36 1.11
C ASP A 104 -18.17 5.32 -0.08
N PRO A 105 -18.79 5.07 -1.24
CA PRO A 105 -18.64 5.90 -2.43
C PRO A 105 -19.12 7.36 -2.25
N LEU A 106 -19.82 7.66 -1.16
CA LEU A 106 -20.36 8.98 -0.84
C LEU A 106 -19.37 9.87 -0.09
N TRP A 107 -18.21 9.33 0.31
CA TRP A 107 -17.12 10.16 0.81
C TRP A 107 -16.50 10.98 -0.32
N GLU A 108 -16.33 12.28 -0.05
CA GLU A 108 -15.64 13.23 -0.92
C GLU A 108 -14.55 13.95 -0.12
N ALA A 109 -13.33 14.00 -0.65
CA ALA A 109 -12.28 14.88 -0.18
C ALA A 109 -12.37 16.23 -0.90
N ARG A 110 -12.44 17.32 -0.14
CA ARG A 110 -12.40 18.69 -0.64
C ARG A 110 -11.03 19.28 -0.33
N VAL A 111 -10.21 19.47 -1.35
CA VAL A 111 -8.83 19.92 -1.21
C VAL A 111 -8.79 21.44 -1.31
N TYR A 112 -8.22 22.09 -0.30
CA TYR A 112 -8.04 23.54 -0.25
C TYR A 112 -6.56 23.90 -0.25
N LYS A 113 -6.23 24.92 -1.04
CA LYS A 113 -4.90 25.53 -1.13
C LYS A 113 -5.05 27.04 -0.98
N ASN A 114 -4.29 27.65 -0.06
CA ASN A 114 -4.41 29.07 0.26
C ASN A 114 -5.86 29.52 0.55
N GLY A 115 -6.64 28.68 1.24
CA GLY A 115 -8.05 28.95 1.58
C GLY A 115 -9.05 28.78 0.44
N LYS A 116 -8.62 28.48 -0.79
CA LYS A 116 -9.51 28.25 -1.94
C LYS A 116 -9.67 26.75 -2.21
N LEU A 117 -10.90 26.33 -2.51
CA LEU A 117 -11.17 24.96 -2.98
C LEU A 117 -10.55 24.79 -4.37
N VAL A 118 -9.68 23.80 -4.52
CA VAL A 118 -8.97 23.50 -5.77
C VAL A 118 -9.43 22.19 -6.40
N GLU A 119 -9.84 21.22 -5.59
CA GLU A 119 -10.22 19.90 -6.08
C GLU A 119 -11.32 19.25 -5.21
N LYS A 120 -12.14 18.42 -5.85
CA LYS A 120 -13.05 17.48 -5.18
C LYS A 120 -12.75 16.08 -5.68
N VAL A 121 -12.36 15.19 -4.77
CA VAL A 121 -11.95 13.83 -5.09
C VAL A 121 -12.95 12.85 -4.49
N ARG A 122 -13.50 11.97 -5.32
CA ARG A 122 -14.37 10.88 -4.86
C ARG A 122 -13.54 9.77 -4.23
N SER A 123 -14.13 9.09 -3.26
CA SER A 123 -13.53 7.89 -2.68
C SER A 123 -13.37 6.79 -3.73
N ILE A 124 -12.21 6.14 -3.71
CA ILE A 124 -11.96 4.87 -4.38
C ILE A 124 -11.63 3.81 -3.33
N PRO A 125 -12.00 2.54 -3.54
CA PRO A 125 -11.72 1.48 -2.58
C PRO A 125 -10.21 1.17 -2.57
N LEU A 126 -9.54 1.44 -1.45
CA LEU A 126 -8.16 0.98 -1.20
C LEU A 126 -8.18 -0.35 -0.47
N TYR A 127 -7.35 -1.28 -0.93
CA TYR A 127 -7.30 -2.65 -0.42
C TYR A 127 -8.67 -3.34 -0.38
N SER A 128 -9.59 -2.89 -1.24
CA SER A 128 -11.00 -3.32 -1.30
C SER A 128 -11.86 -3.02 -0.07
N VAL A 129 -11.35 -2.30 0.94
CA VAL A 129 -12.05 -2.16 2.24
C VAL A 129 -12.11 -0.74 2.81
N ILE A 130 -11.17 0.15 2.48
CA ILE A 130 -11.12 1.51 3.04
C ILE A 130 -11.22 2.59 1.96
N ASN A 131 -11.45 3.83 2.38
CA ASN A 131 -11.55 4.96 1.47
C ASN A 131 -10.17 5.48 1.06
N GLY A 132 -9.99 5.75 -0.22
CA GLY A 132 -8.81 6.40 -0.78
C GLY A 132 -9.16 7.62 -1.62
N PHE A 133 -8.31 8.62 -1.57
CA PHE A 133 -8.44 9.84 -2.37
C PHE A 133 -7.10 10.15 -3.02
N TRP A 134 -7.04 10.06 -4.35
CA TRP A 134 -5.88 10.48 -5.10
C TRP A 134 -5.86 12.01 -5.19
N ILE A 135 -4.85 12.65 -4.60
CA ILE A 135 -4.71 14.11 -4.57
C ILE A 135 -3.51 14.47 -5.45
N ASN A 136 -3.77 15.23 -6.51
CA ASN A 136 -2.73 15.66 -7.44
C ASN A 136 -2.07 17.00 -7.05
N GLU A 137 -2.59 17.64 -6.00
CA GLU A 137 -2.09 18.91 -5.49
C GLU A 137 -0.86 18.76 -4.58
N THR A 138 0.00 19.78 -4.59
CA THR A 138 1.21 19.87 -3.76
C THR A 138 1.26 21.16 -2.94
N GLY A 139 2.13 21.21 -1.94
CA GLY A 139 2.32 22.30 -0.99
C GLY A 139 1.59 22.06 0.33
N ASP A 140 1.32 23.15 1.06
CA ASP A 140 0.49 23.10 2.28
C ASP A 140 -0.99 23.05 1.91
N LEU A 141 -1.60 21.91 2.18
CA LEU A 141 -2.99 21.63 1.84
C LEU A 141 -3.84 21.47 3.10
N LEU A 142 -5.07 21.96 3.03
CA LEU A 142 -6.13 21.65 3.98
C LEU A 142 -7.16 20.80 3.24
N SER A 143 -7.29 19.53 3.60
CA SER A 143 -8.32 18.65 3.07
C SER A 143 -9.45 18.51 4.07
N ASN A 144 -10.68 18.83 3.66
CA ASN A 144 -11.88 18.51 4.41
C ASN A 144 -12.55 17.31 3.75
N THR A 145 -12.61 16.16 4.43
CA THR A 145 -13.42 15.04 3.93
C THR A 145 -14.83 15.18 4.46
N HIS A 146 -15.82 15.25 3.56
CA HIS A 146 -17.24 15.31 3.90
C HIS A 146 -17.94 14.06 3.37
N SER A 147 -18.81 13.45 4.17
CA SER A 147 -19.85 12.56 3.65
C SER A 147 -21.11 13.36 3.31
N LYS A 148 -21.84 12.91 2.29
CA LYS A 148 -23.18 13.42 1.98
C LYS A 148 -24.19 12.27 2.09
N LEU A 149 -24.52 11.82 3.31
CA LEU A 149 -25.77 11.10 3.60
C LEU A 149 -26.06 10.88 5.10
N LEU A 150 -27.36 10.75 5.39
CA LEU A 150 -27.98 10.60 6.71
C LEU A 150 -27.63 9.26 7.40
N LYS A 151 -27.28 9.39 8.68
CA LYS A 151 -27.35 8.44 9.82
C LYS A 151 -26.64 7.08 9.78
N ASP A 152 -25.82 6.94 10.83
CA ASP A 152 -25.57 5.77 11.69
C ASP A 152 -25.10 4.46 11.06
N PHE A 153 -23.79 4.20 11.12
CA PHE A 153 -23.25 2.87 11.40
C PHE A 153 -21.93 2.99 12.17
N ARG A 154 -21.83 2.35 13.34
CA ARG A 154 -20.58 2.19 14.12
C ARG A 154 -19.96 0.85 13.74
N TYR A 155 -18.70 0.84 13.29
CA TYR A 155 -17.88 -0.36 13.28
C TYR A 155 -16.48 -0.07 13.82
N ASN A 156 -16.00 -0.95 14.69
CA ASN A 156 -14.70 -0.90 15.35
C ASN A 156 -13.75 -1.84 14.59
N PHE A 157 -12.68 -1.31 13.99
CA PHE A 157 -11.53 -2.10 13.55
C PHE A 157 -10.30 -1.74 14.39
N PRO A 158 -9.54 -2.71 14.92
CA PRO A 158 -8.29 -2.43 15.59
C PRO A 158 -7.13 -2.36 14.58
N LEU A 159 -6.22 -1.40 14.81
CA LEU A 159 -4.84 -1.35 14.31
C LEU A 159 -4.60 -1.08 12.81
N LEU A 160 -5.15 0.03 12.31
CA LEU A 160 -4.51 0.83 11.25
C LEU A 160 -4.38 2.26 11.77
N ARG A 161 -3.27 2.95 11.47
CA ARG A 161 -3.18 4.40 11.74
C ARG A 161 -4.36 5.05 11.00
N ARG A 162 -5.26 5.70 11.74
CA ARG A 162 -6.59 6.13 11.25
C ARG A 162 -6.56 6.96 9.95
N LEU A 163 -5.43 7.63 9.69
CA LEU A 163 -5.11 8.29 8.45
C LEU A 163 -3.65 8.02 8.11
N SER A 164 -3.36 7.73 6.86
CA SER A 164 -1.99 7.66 6.34
C SER A 164 -1.92 8.18 4.92
N VAL A 165 -0.72 8.63 4.55
CA VAL A 165 -0.38 8.99 3.17
C VAL A 165 0.46 7.85 2.62
N LEU A 166 0.09 7.37 1.44
CA LEU A 166 0.84 6.40 0.65
C LEU A 166 1.41 7.06 -0.60
#